data_AF-A0A314KIJ3-F1
#
_entry.id   AF-A0A314KIJ3-F1
#
_cell.length_a   1.000
_cell.length_b   1.000
_cell.length_c   1.000
_cell.angle_alpha   90.00
_cell.angle_beta   90.00
_cell.angle_gamma   90.00
#
_symmetry.space_group_name_H-M   'P 1'
#
loop_
_entity.id
_entity.type
_entity.pdbx_description
1 polymer ?
#
loop_
_entity_poly.entity_id
_entity_poly.type
_entity_poly.pdbx_seq_one_letter_code
_entity_poly.pdbx_strand_id
1 'polypeptide(L)'
;MEDYDSILIEEKLLNGVNIGEDHGWQTVSYQKKNKKQSLKKQPEDDWNAGVESSGGDVFRSIEEHAEERRKRIVEAQKLYEAENSTAVIDNGNGEEYGSSDGENAAAVSGGAVVEKKSKPKKAKKPKVTVAEAAAKIDNSDLVVFLVDISASYEKQEDIQLMRFADYFGRAFAKVSSSQFPWMKILRESAVEKMVDIPLSQISEDVYKTSIDWLNQRSFDALGSFVLWSLDSILADLVQHQGASKGSKKVVQQVPSKSQVAMFVVLAMVLRRKPDVLISLLPIMNENAKYQGQDKLPVMIWAITQACQGDLIVGLFMWVHFLLPMLSSKSNSNPQARDLILQLAERIVSLPKARAILMNGAVRKGERVVPPSALEVLMRITFPSPSARIKATERFEAVYPTLKEVALVASPGSKAMKQITQQIMLFAIKAVAEGVPELTREASELSMWCLTQNPDCYKLWDNVYLDNVEASLIIIKKLSSEFKVHSAKGPGLDPLKVALNSIRLKSEKALASVDDAARQASLKEVQKHSKILLGRLSHGNGCVKALLLIGITVAVGAAFVSKDLQSLDLKKLLAVVSKDLQSLDLKKLLADLNLA
;
A
#
# COMPACT_ATOMS: atom_id res chain seq x y z
N MET A 1 -14.79 -33.40 31.20
CA MET A 1 -15.85 -33.47 32.21
C MET A 1 -15.89 -32.10 32.84
N GLU A 2 -17.06 -31.47 32.82
CA GLU A 2 -17.35 -30.06 33.08
C GLU A 2 -16.91 -29.11 31.94
N ASP A 3 -17.80 -28.90 30.96
CA ASP A 3 -18.64 -27.69 30.87
C ASP A 3 -19.27 -27.57 29.46
N TYR A 4 -20.29 -28.39 29.18
CA TYR A 4 -21.01 -28.40 27.89
C TYR A 4 -22.54 -28.47 28.01
N ASP A 5 -23.10 -28.32 29.22
CA ASP A 5 -24.54 -28.54 29.48
C ASP A 5 -25.34 -27.29 29.90
N SER A 6 -24.76 -26.08 29.87
CA SER A 6 -25.49 -24.86 30.26
C SER A 6 -26.14 -24.07 29.12
N ILE A 7 -26.14 -24.55 27.88
CA ILE A 7 -26.69 -23.81 26.72
C ILE A 7 -28.00 -24.45 26.18
N LEU A 8 -28.45 -25.58 26.71
CA LEU A 8 -29.61 -26.30 26.15
C LEU A 8 -30.90 -26.28 26.99
N ILE A 9 -31.01 -25.40 27.99
CA ILE A 9 -32.20 -25.33 28.87
C ILE A 9 -32.94 -23.98 28.83
N GLU A 10 -32.43 -22.96 28.13
CA GLU A 10 -33.16 -21.67 27.98
C GLU A 10 -33.92 -21.50 26.66
N GLU A 11 -34.00 -22.55 25.82
CA GLU A 11 -34.67 -22.48 24.51
C GLU A 11 -36.04 -23.18 24.45
N LYS A 12 -36.63 -23.58 25.59
CA LYS A 12 -37.89 -24.36 25.60
C LYS A 12 -39.01 -23.94 26.56
N LEU A 13 -38.92 -22.77 27.21
CA LEU A 13 -40.03 -22.24 28.00
C LEU A 13 -40.25 -20.77 27.71
N LEU A 14 -40.98 -20.46 26.62
CA LEU A 14 -41.89 -19.31 26.47
C LEU A 14 -42.46 -19.28 25.05
N ASN A 15 -43.19 -20.35 24.69
CA ASN A 15 -44.16 -20.29 23.61
C ASN A 15 -45.55 -20.19 24.23
N GLY A 16 -46.18 -19.02 24.08
CA GLY A 16 -47.63 -18.86 24.19
C GLY A 16 -48.11 -17.82 25.19
N VAL A 17 -48.11 -16.53 24.80
CA VAL A 17 -49.28 -15.63 24.93
C VAL A 17 -49.18 -14.58 23.82
N ASN A 18 -50.29 -14.41 23.12
CA ASN A 18 -50.56 -13.45 22.04
C ASN A 18 -51.16 -12.18 22.68
N ILE A 19 -50.74 -10.97 22.29
CA ILE A 19 -51.50 -9.71 22.21
C ILE A 19 -50.60 -8.70 21.46
N GLY A 20 -51.12 -8.12 20.38
CA GLY A 20 -50.37 -7.30 19.43
C GLY A 20 -50.24 -5.82 19.82
N GLU A 21 -49.38 -5.13 19.08
CA GLU A 21 -49.68 -3.86 18.41
C GLU A 21 -48.58 -3.55 17.39
N ASP A 22 -49.04 -3.19 16.20
CA ASP A 22 -48.32 -3.11 14.94
C ASP A 22 -47.85 -1.67 14.70
N HIS A 23 -46.54 -1.44 14.56
CA HIS A 23 -45.97 -0.16 14.12
C HIS A 23 -45.17 -0.35 12.83
N GLY A 24 -45.87 -0.83 11.80
CA GLY A 24 -45.43 -0.75 10.41
C GLY A 24 -45.60 0.67 9.83
N TRP A 25 -44.63 1.08 9.03
CA TRP A 25 -44.68 2.29 8.21
C TRP A 25 -45.97 2.34 7.36
N GLN A 26 -46.80 3.37 7.56
CA GLN A 26 -47.98 3.62 6.74
C GLN A 26 -47.63 4.38 5.45
N THR A 27 -47.99 3.78 4.32
CA THR A 27 -47.91 4.42 3.00
C THR A 27 -49.09 5.40 2.85
N VAL A 28 -48.82 6.70 2.90
CA VAL A 28 -49.84 7.74 2.66
C VAL A 28 -49.98 7.95 1.14
N SER A 29 -51.05 7.42 0.56
CA SER A 29 -51.40 7.69 -0.84
C SER A 29 -52.33 8.91 -0.91
N TYR A 30 -51.95 9.93 -1.68
CA TYR A 30 -52.82 11.07 -1.96
C TYR A 30 -53.78 10.72 -3.11
N GLN A 31 -55.07 10.61 -2.81
CA GLN A 31 -56.09 10.66 -3.87
C GLN A 31 -56.29 12.11 -4.32
N LYS A 32 -55.84 12.38 -5.55
CA LYS A 32 -56.05 13.62 -6.29
C LYS A 32 -57.54 13.74 -6.66
N LYS A 33 -58.32 14.52 -5.90
CA LYS A 33 -59.68 14.92 -6.28
C LYS A 33 -59.68 16.37 -6.80
N ASN A 34 -59.88 16.50 -8.10
CA ASN A 34 -60.28 17.75 -8.75
C ASN A 34 -61.74 18.05 -8.42
N LYS A 35 -62.06 19.20 -7.83
CA LYS A 35 -63.37 19.84 -8.02
C LYS A 35 -63.27 21.36 -7.83
N LYS A 36 -63.65 22.09 -8.88
CA LYS A 36 -63.85 23.55 -8.92
C LYS A 36 -65.23 23.93 -8.33
N GLN A 37 -65.36 25.23 -8.03
CA GLN A 37 -66.55 26.04 -7.68
C GLN A 37 -67.03 25.93 -6.22
N SER A 38 -67.46 27.00 -5.53
CA SER A 38 -67.56 28.45 -5.82
C SER A 38 -67.92 29.18 -4.50
N LEU A 39 -67.54 30.46 -4.40
CA LEU A 39 -67.80 31.42 -3.31
C LEU A 39 -69.24 31.44 -2.74
N LYS A 40 -69.36 31.61 -1.41
CA LYS A 40 -70.31 32.53 -0.75
C LYS A 40 -69.91 32.80 0.73
N LYS A 41 -70.18 34.03 1.17
CA LYS A 41 -69.78 34.73 2.42
C LYS A 41 -70.55 34.28 3.69
N GLN A 42 -69.82 34.25 4.83
CA GLN A 42 -70.05 34.71 6.23
C GLN A 42 -71.47 34.86 6.85
N PRO A 43 -71.66 34.83 8.21
CA PRO A 43 -70.91 35.57 9.27
C PRO A 43 -70.36 34.69 10.43
N GLU A 44 -69.19 34.99 10.98
CA GLU A 44 -68.91 35.79 12.21
C GLU A 44 -69.60 35.27 13.48
N ASP A 45 -68.79 34.70 14.38
CA ASP A 45 -68.95 34.84 15.82
C ASP A 45 -67.59 34.76 16.53
N ASP A 46 -67.52 35.60 17.55
CA ASP A 46 -66.39 36.20 18.23
C ASP A 46 -65.89 35.32 19.39
N TRP A 47 -64.58 35.05 19.45
CA TRP A 47 -63.91 34.64 20.69
C TRP A 47 -62.50 35.24 20.72
N ASN A 48 -62.42 36.36 21.43
CA ASN A 48 -61.21 37.09 21.74
C ASN A 48 -60.60 36.51 23.03
N ALA A 49 -59.37 35.99 22.97
CA ALA A 49 -58.52 35.76 24.15
C ALA A 49 -57.03 35.71 23.76
N GLY A 50 -56.41 36.89 23.74
CA GLY A 50 -55.01 37.24 24.07
C GLY A 50 -53.85 36.32 23.66
N VAL A 51 -53.03 36.79 22.72
CA VAL A 51 -51.54 36.79 22.81
C VAL A 51 -51.01 37.98 22.01
N GLU A 52 -50.08 38.73 22.58
CA GLU A 52 -49.39 39.88 22.00
C GLU A 52 -48.76 39.55 20.63
N SER A 53 -49.03 40.40 19.65
CA SER A 53 -48.40 40.36 18.33
C SER A 53 -46.95 40.85 18.41
N SER A 54 -46.01 39.92 18.62
CA SER A 54 -44.63 40.09 18.15
C SER A 54 -44.57 39.61 16.70
N GLY A 55 -45.02 40.45 15.77
CA GLY A 55 -44.87 40.26 14.33
C GLY A 55 -43.41 40.41 13.89
N GLY A 56 -42.55 39.48 14.29
CA GLY A 56 -41.22 39.29 13.73
C GLY A 56 -41.34 38.38 12.51
N ASP A 57 -41.14 38.95 11.33
CA ASP A 57 -41.19 38.22 10.06
C ASP A 57 -40.11 37.12 10.06
N VAL A 58 -40.53 35.87 10.26
CA VAL A 58 -39.67 34.68 10.38
C VAL A 58 -38.80 34.49 9.14
N PHE A 59 -39.24 35.00 7.99
CA PHE A 59 -38.50 34.95 6.74
C PHE A 59 -37.43 36.02 6.62
N ARG A 60 -37.47 37.08 7.43
CA ARG A 60 -36.48 38.16 7.36
C ARG A 60 -35.07 37.69 7.71
N SER A 61 -34.93 36.79 8.69
CA SER A 61 -33.63 36.20 9.02
C SER A 61 -33.07 35.33 7.88
N ILE A 62 -33.96 34.64 7.14
CA ILE A 62 -33.58 33.81 5.99
C ILE A 62 -33.22 34.71 4.79
N GLU A 63 -33.96 35.79 4.57
CA GLU A 63 -33.74 36.77 3.52
C GLU A 63 -32.42 37.54 3.78
N GLU A 64 -32.17 38.00 5.01
CA GLU A 64 -30.91 38.63 5.42
C GLU A 64 -29.73 37.68 5.20
N HIS A 65 -29.86 36.41 5.59
CA HIS A 65 -28.83 35.41 5.29
C HIS A 65 -28.66 35.16 3.78
N ALA A 66 -29.73 35.24 2.98
CA ALA A 66 -29.66 35.10 1.54
C ALA A 66 -29.01 36.30 0.86
N GLU A 67 -29.27 37.52 1.33
CA GLU A 67 -28.66 38.75 0.86
C GLU A 67 -27.18 38.83 1.25
N GLU A 68 -26.85 38.42 2.47
CA GLU A 68 -25.46 38.36 2.94
C GLU A 68 -24.65 37.28 2.20
N ARG A 69 -25.30 36.16 1.80
CA ARG A 69 -24.72 35.20 0.85
C ARG A 69 -24.47 35.82 -0.51
N ARG A 70 -25.43 36.55 -1.08
CA ARG A 70 -25.27 37.23 -2.39
C ARG A 70 -24.15 38.27 -2.35
N LYS A 71 -24.04 39.06 -1.29
CA LYS A 71 -22.98 40.07 -1.13
C LYS A 71 -21.59 39.43 -1.08
N ARG A 72 -21.42 38.34 -0.33
CA ARG A 72 -20.14 37.62 -0.25
C ARG A 72 -19.76 36.91 -1.57
N ILE A 73 -20.73 36.39 -2.32
CA ILE A 73 -20.50 35.83 -3.66
C ILE A 73 -19.93 36.90 -4.61
N VAL A 74 -20.52 38.10 -4.60
CA VAL A 74 -20.07 39.22 -5.44
C VAL A 74 -18.69 39.72 -5.01
N GLU A 75 -18.37 39.73 -3.72
CA GLU A 75 -17.05 40.13 -3.22
C GLU A 75 -15.95 39.13 -3.59
N ALA A 76 -16.24 37.83 -3.52
CA ALA A 76 -15.32 36.77 -3.96
C ALA A 76 -15.08 36.81 -5.47
N GLN A 77 -16.10 37.08 -6.28
CA GLN A 77 -15.96 37.28 -7.73
C GLN A 77 -15.03 38.46 -8.05
N LYS A 78 -15.17 39.57 -7.33
CA LYS A 78 -14.30 40.75 -7.50
C LYS A 78 -12.86 40.47 -7.12
N LEU A 79 -12.60 39.70 -6.05
CA LEU A 79 -11.24 39.34 -5.64
C LEU A 79 -10.56 38.42 -6.68
N TYR A 80 -11.32 37.47 -7.24
CA TYR A 80 -10.83 36.57 -8.29
C TYR A 80 -10.56 37.31 -9.62
N GLU A 81 -11.44 38.23 -10.02
CA GLU A 81 -11.26 39.06 -11.23
C GLU A 81 -10.10 40.06 -11.10
N ALA A 82 -9.86 40.56 -9.88
CA ALA A 82 -8.75 41.47 -9.58
C ALA A 82 -7.37 40.77 -9.61
N GLU A 83 -7.29 39.49 -9.24
CA GLU A 83 -6.05 38.70 -9.31
C GLU A 83 -5.66 38.30 -10.73
N ASN A 84 -6.61 38.27 -11.69
CA ASN A 84 -6.40 37.66 -13.01
C ASN A 84 -6.44 38.63 -14.20
N SER A 85 -6.44 39.94 -13.95
CA SER A 85 -6.49 40.95 -15.02
C SER A 85 -5.10 41.43 -15.45
N THR A 86 -4.52 40.81 -16.48
CA THR A 86 -3.51 41.46 -17.34
C THR A 86 -3.93 41.41 -18.82
N ALA A 87 -4.04 42.62 -19.39
CA ALA A 87 -3.99 43.02 -20.79
C ALA A 87 -5.11 42.55 -21.75
N VAL A 88 -6.04 43.47 -22.01
CA VAL A 88 -6.98 43.53 -23.12
C VAL A 88 -6.25 43.83 -24.44
N ILE A 89 -6.57 43.11 -25.52
CA ILE A 89 -6.47 43.63 -26.90
C ILE A 89 -7.79 43.33 -27.63
N ASP A 90 -8.30 44.41 -28.21
CA ASP A 90 -9.55 44.64 -28.93
C ASP A 90 -9.47 44.25 -30.42
N ASN A 91 -10.66 44.08 -31.03
CA ASN A 91 -11.05 43.96 -32.45
C ASN A 91 -11.96 42.74 -32.65
N GLY A 92 -13.18 42.80 -33.19
CA GLY A 92 -13.89 43.85 -33.91
C GLY A 92 -14.77 43.17 -34.99
N ASN A 93 -16.10 43.33 -34.85
CA ASN A 93 -17.23 43.25 -35.81
C ASN A 93 -17.23 42.32 -37.05
N GLY A 94 -18.41 41.74 -37.34
CA GLY A 94 -18.77 41.26 -38.69
C GLY A 94 -20.05 40.42 -38.81
N GLU A 95 -21.14 41.07 -39.21
CA GLU A 95 -22.49 40.64 -39.65
C GLU A 95 -22.47 39.57 -40.78
N GLU A 96 -23.28 38.49 -40.75
CA GLU A 96 -24.67 38.27 -41.28
C GLU A 96 -24.71 37.55 -42.66
N TYR A 97 -25.77 36.74 -42.86
CA TYR A 97 -26.37 36.12 -44.07
C TYR A 97 -25.60 35.16 -45.00
N GLY A 98 -26.30 34.08 -45.42
CA GLY A 98 -26.10 33.50 -46.76
C GLY A 98 -26.24 31.98 -46.89
N SER A 99 -27.35 31.56 -47.50
CA SER A 99 -27.71 30.20 -47.92
C SER A 99 -26.92 29.72 -49.17
N SER A 100 -26.69 28.40 -49.29
CA SER A 100 -27.03 27.57 -50.48
C SER A 100 -26.03 26.43 -50.78
N ASP A 101 -26.62 25.24 -50.95
CA ASP A 101 -26.29 24.08 -51.78
C ASP A 101 -24.86 23.61 -52.11
N GLY A 102 -24.72 22.28 -52.07
CA GLY A 102 -23.55 21.56 -52.57
C GLY A 102 -23.70 20.03 -52.47
N GLU A 103 -24.56 19.48 -53.32
CA GLU A 103 -24.43 18.24 -54.10
C GLU A 103 -23.98 16.90 -53.42
N ASN A 104 -24.88 15.92 -53.54
CA ASN A 104 -24.59 14.49 -53.46
C ASN A 104 -24.16 13.95 -54.83
N ALA A 105 -23.24 12.97 -54.86
CA ALA A 105 -23.23 11.95 -55.91
C ALA A 105 -22.72 10.58 -55.43
N ALA A 106 -23.40 9.56 -55.95
CA ALA A 106 -23.02 8.15 -56.13
C ALA A 106 -23.24 7.16 -54.96
N ALA A 107 -24.30 6.34 -55.04
CA ALA A 107 -24.24 5.01 -55.66
C ALA A 107 -25.54 4.22 -55.43
N VAL A 108 -26.10 3.68 -56.52
CA VAL A 108 -27.28 2.79 -56.55
C VAL A 108 -26.82 1.34 -56.51
N SER A 109 -27.45 0.51 -55.67
CA SER A 109 -27.65 -0.92 -55.95
C SER A 109 -28.95 -1.37 -55.30
N GLY A 110 -29.86 -1.90 -56.12
CA GLY A 110 -31.22 -2.29 -55.73
C GLY A 110 -31.32 -3.67 -55.06
N GLY A 111 -32.50 -3.90 -54.49
CA GLY A 111 -32.93 -5.19 -53.93
C GLY A 111 -34.17 -5.00 -53.04
N ALA A 112 -35.35 -5.21 -53.62
CA ALA A 112 -36.66 -5.11 -52.95
C ALA A 112 -36.91 -6.29 -52.00
N VAL A 113 -37.51 -6.05 -50.81
CA VAL A 113 -38.50 -6.93 -50.13
C VAL A 113 -39.23 -6.14 -49.01
N VAL A 114 -40.54 -5.96 -49.21
CA VAL A 114 -41.70 -6.04 -48.29
C VAL A 114 -41.69 -5.26 -46.96
N GLU A 115 -42.74 -4.45 -46.83
CA GLU A 115 -43.15 -3.63 -45.68
C GLU A 115 -43.25 -4.39 -44.34
N LYS A 116 -42.68 -3.78 -43.28
CA LYS A 116 -43.13 -3.97 -41.91
C LYS A 116 -42.99 -2.67 -41.12
N LYS A 117 -44.14 -2.11 -40.72
CA LYS A 117 -44.36 -0.87 -39.95
C LYS A 117 -43.20 -0.51 -39.01
N SER A 118 -42.52 0.60 -39.29
CA SER A 118 -41.52 1.20 -38.40
C SER A 118 -42.21 1.94 -37.25
N LYS A 119 -42.03 1.45 -36.02
CA LYS A 119 -42.19 2.26 -34.80
C LYS A 119 -41.21 3.44 -34.87
N PRO A 120 -41.57 4.65 -34.43
CA PRO A 120 -40.68 5.81 -34.51
C PRO A 120 -39.37 5.52 -33.78
N LYS A 121 -38.24 5.71 -34.48
CA LYS A 121 -36.90 5.71 -33.87
C LYS A 121 -36.92 6.75 -32.74
N LYS A 122 -36.83 6.30 -31.49
CA LYS A 122 -36.43 7.17 -30.37
C LYS A 122 -35.18 7.90 -30.80
N ALA A 123 -35.23 9.24 -30.83
CA ALA A 123 -34.06 10.07 -31.07
C ALA A 123 -32.90 9.55 -30.20
N LYS A 124 -31.77 9.22 -30.83
CA LYS A 124 -30.57 8.82 -30.11
C LYS A 124 -30.23 9.97 -29.16
N LYS A 125 -30.32 9.73 -27.84
CA LYS A 125 -29.86 10.69 -26.84
C LYS A 125 -28.44 11.14 -27.24
N PRO A 126 -28.10 12.44 -27.13
CA PRO A 126 -26.74 12.90 -27.40
C PRO A 126 -25.73 12.03 -26.65
N LYS A 127 -24.76 11.45 -27.35
CA LYS A 127 -23.68 10.66 -26.74
C LYS A 127 -22.68 11.63 -26.13
N VAL A 128 -22.97 12.17 -24.95
CA VAL A 128 -22.02 13.02 -24.24
C VAL A 128 -20.89 12.15 -23.70
N THR A 129 -19.66 12.42 -24.12
CA THR A 129 -18.47 11.70 -23.65
C THR A 129 -18.04 12.19 -22.26
N VAL A 130 -17.17 11.45 -21.56
CA VAL A 130 -16.60 11.90 -20.27
C VAL A 130 -15.81 13.20 -20.46
N ALA A 131 -15.01 13.29 -21.52
CA ALA A 131 -14.22 14.47 -21.85
C ALA A 131 -15.09 15.71 -22.10
N GLU A 132 -16.15 15.56 -22.89
CA GLU A 132 -17.09 16.66 -23.19
C GLU A 132 -17.85 17.16 -21.96
N ALA A 133 -18.16 16.26 -21.02
CA ALA A 133 -18.80 16.64 -19.76
C ALA A 133 -17.80 17.31 -18.82
N ALA A 134 -16.57 16.80 -18.73
CA ALA A 134 -15.52 17.36 -17.88
C ALA A 134 -15.08 18.75 -18.34
N ALA A 135 -14.97 18.98 -19.66
CA ALA A 135 -14.63 20.28 -20.23
C ALA A 135 -15.68 21.38 -19.97
N LYS A 136 -16.90 21.01 -19.55
CA LYS A 136 -17.98 21.95 -19.21
C LYS A 136 -18.02 22.32 -17.74
N ILE A 137 -17.14 21.75 -16.91
CA ILE A 137 -17.03 22.11 -15.51
C ILE A 137 -16.31 23.45 -15.45
N ASP A 138 -17.03 24.49 -15.02
CA ASP A 138 -16.44 25.80 -14.79
C ASP A 138 -15.77 25.84 -13.42
N ASN A 139 -14.50 26.23 -13.39
CA ASN A 139 -13.74 26.33 -12.14
C ASN A 139 -14.29 27.44 -11.24
N SER A 140 -14.79 28.54 -11.81
CA SER A 140 -15.31 29.67 -11.03
C SER A 140 -16.61 29.27 -10.30
N ASP A 141 -17.53 28.60 -11.01
CA ASP A 141 -18.71 27.97 -10.43
C ASP A 141 -18.36 26.96 -9.33
N LEU A 142 -17.34 26.12 -9.55
CA LEU A 142 -16.87 25.17 -8.53
C LEU A 142 -16.38 25.90 -7.28
N VAL A 143 -15.55 26.94 -7.41
CA VAL A 143 -15.05 27.73 -6.26
C VAL A 143 -16.22 28.30 -5.46
N VAL A 144 -17.19 28.92 -6.12
CA VAL A 144 -18.37 29.50 -5.48
C VAL A 144 -19.18 28.41 -4.75
N PHE A 145 -19.38 27.26 -5.41
CA PHE A 145 -20.08 26.13 -4.81
C PHE A 145 -19.38 25.61 -3.56
N LEU A 146 -18.06 25.45 -3.59
CA LEU A 146 -17.26 24.96 -2.46
C LEU A 146 -17.34 25.89 -1.25
N VAL A 147 -17.30 27.21 -1.47
CA VAL A 147 -17.49 28.21 -0.40
C VAL A 147 -18.89 28.10 0.20
N ASP A 148 -19.92 27.99 -0.64
CA ASP A 148 -21.32 27.89 -0.18
C ASP A 148 -21.57 26.61 0.64
N ILE A 149 -21.08 25.44 0.20
CA ILE A 149 -21.28 24.20 0.96
C ILE A 149 -20.46 24.16 2.25
N SER A 150 -19.26 24.74 2.27
CA SER A 150 -18.45 24.82 3.49
C SER A 150 -19.10 25.71 4.53
N ALA A 151 -19.70 26.84 4.12
CA ALA A 151 -20.45 27.71 5.02
C ALA A 151 -21.76 27.07 5.48
N SER A 152 -22.52 26.47 4.55
CA SER A 152 -23.85 25.91 4.83
C SER A 152 -23.81 24.67 5.73
N TYR A 153 -22.70 23.93 5.70
CA TYR A 153 -22.56 22.65 6.42
C TYR A 153 -21.29 22.62 7.27
N GLU A 154 -20.90 23.75 7.89
CA GLU A 154 -19.61 23.93 8.58
C GLU A 154 -19.21 22.77 9.51
N LYS A 155 -20.17 22.24 10.29
CA LYS A 155 -19.95 21.14 11.24
C LYS A 155 -20.23 19.73 10.70
N GLN A 156 -20.64 19.62 9.44
CA GLN A 156 -21.16 18.39 8.82
C GLN A 156 -20.32 18.02 7.59
N GLU A 157 -19.06 17.65 7.81
CA GLU A 157 -18.11 17.35 6.73
C GLU A 157 -18.57 16.19 5.83
N ASP A 158 -19.27 15.20 6.38
CA ASP A 158 -19.86 14.12 5.59
C ASP A 158 -20.85 14.65 4.54
N ILE A 159 -21.69 15.61 4.94
CA ILE A 159 -22.65 16.25 4.04
C ILE A 159 -21.91 17.10 3.01
N GLN A 160 -20.88 17.84 3.42
CA GLN A 160 -20.04 18.60 2.48
C GLN A 160 -19.45 17.68 1.40
N LEU A 161 -18.87 16.54 1.79
CA LEU A 161 -18.26 15.58 0.86
C LEU A 161 -19.31 14.91 -0.05
N MET A 162 -20.49 14.58 0.47
CA MET A 162 -21.59 14.09 -0.37
C MET A 162 -22.09 15.14 -1.37
N ARG A 163 -22.18 16.42 -0.95
CA ARG A 163 -22.55 17.53 -1.84
C ARG A 163 -21.50 17.80 -2.91
N PHE A 164 -20.23 17.68 -2.53
CA PHE A 164 -19.11 17.73 -3.47
C PHE A 164 -19.21 16.62 -4.53
N ALA A 165 -19.48 15.38 -4.12
CA ALA A 165 -19.74 14.29 -5.06
C ALA A 165 -20.98 14.55 -5.94
N ASP A 166 -22.04 15.14 -5.39
CA ASP A 166 -23.24 15.52 -6.12
C ASP A 166 -22.98 16.58 -7.20
N TYR A 167 -22.06 17.52 -6.96
CA TYR A 167 -21.65 18.54 -7.94
C TYR A 167 -21.11 17.87 -9.21
N PHE A 168 -20.10 17.00 -9.05
CA PHE A 168 -19.58 16.20 -10.16
C PHE A 168 -20.64 15.26 -10.73
N GLY A 169 -21.52 14.71 -9.87
CA GLY A 169 -22.65 13.89 -10.30
C GLY A 169 -23.59 14.60 -11.27
N ARG A 170 -23.83 15.90 -11.06
CA ARG A 170 -24.62 16.76 -11.96
C ARG A 170 -23.86 17.06 -13.25
N ALA A 171 -22.58 17.41 -13.15
CA ALA A 171 -21.73 17.66 -14.32
C ALA A 171 -21.69 16.45 -15.27
N PHE A 172 -21.57 15.24 -14.70
CA PHE A 172 -21.51 14.00 -15.48
C PHE A 172 -22.86 13.30 -15.70
N ALA A 173 -23.99 13.93 -15.36
CA ALA A 173 -25.32 13.30 -15.44
C ALA A 173 -25.74 12.89 -16.87
N LYS A 174 -25.20 13.57 -17.89
CA LYS A 174 -25.48 13.29 -19.30
C LYS A 174 -24.59 12.18 -19.89
N VAL A 175 -23.55 11.74 -19.17
CA VAL A 175 -22.65 10.67 -19.63
C VAL A 175 -23.34 9.33 -19.43
N SER A 176 -23.61 8.62 -20.53
CA SER A 176 -24.19 7.28 -20.46
C SER A 176 -23.15 6.22 -20.08
N SER A 177 -23.56 5.11 -19.46
CA SER A 177 -22.66 4.02 -19.06
C SER A 177 -21.80 3.44 -20.20
N SER A 178 -22.25 3.53 -21.46
CA SER A 178 -21.46 3.11 -22.63
C SER A 178 -20.27 4.02 -22.94
N GLN A 179 -20.30 5.27 -22.47
CA GLN A 179 -19.22 6.26 -22.62
C GLN A 179 -18.22 6.17 -21.46
N PHE A 180 -18.54 5.43 -20.39
CA PHE A 180 -17.63 5.12 -19.29
C PHE A 180 -17.78 3.64 -18.89
N PRO A 181 -17.28 2.70 -19.71
CA PRO A 181 -17.38 1.27 -19.46
C PRO A 181 -16.35 0.82 -18.41
N TRP A 182 -16.42 1.39 -17.21
CA TRP A 182 -15.41 1.26 -16.16
C TRP A 182 -15.08 -0.19 -15.80
N MET A 183 -16.08 -1.09 -15.76
CA MET A 183 -15.84 -2.52 -15.49
C MET A 183 -14.92 -3.15 -16.54
N LYS A 184 -15.12 -2.80 -17.81
CA LYS A 184 -14.28 -3.28 -18.91
C LYS A 184 -12.88 -2.67 -18.80
N ILE A 185 -12.82 -1.36 -18.52
CA ILE A 185 -11.56 -0.63 -18.35
C ILE A 185 -10.72 -1.30 -17.25
N LEU A 186 -11.27 -1.48 -16.05
CA LEU A 186 -10.51 -2.04 -14.92
C LEU A 186 -10.15 -3.52 -15.09
N ARG A 187 -10.97 -4.31 -15.81
CA ARG A 187 -10.74 -5.74 -15.98
C ARG A 187 -9.76 -6.06 -17.11
N GLU A 188 -9.81 -5.30 -18.20
CA GLU A 188 -9.07 -5.60 -19.44
C GLU A 188 -7.86 -4.68 -19.68
N SER A 189 -7.79 -3.54 -19.00
CA SER A 189 -6.68 -2.60 -19.17
C SER A 189 -5.53 -2.91 -18.21
N ALA A 190 -4.32 -2.60 -18.64
CA ALA A 190 -3.16 -2.62 -17.76
C ALA A 190 -3.29 -1.56 -16.64
N VAL A 191 -2.64 -1.81 -15.50
CA VAL A 191 -2.58 -0.88 -14.36
C VAL A 191 -2.10 0.51 -14.79
N GLU A 192 -1.12 0.55 -15.71
CA GLU A 192 -0.58 1.76 -16.32
C GLU A 192 -1.65 2.62 -17.02
N LYS A 193 -2.64 1.99 -17.65
CA LYS A 193 -3.67 2.71 -18.42
C LYS A 193 -4.83 3.16 -17.55
N MET A 194 -5.14 2.43 -16.49
CA MET A 194 -6.27 2.77 -15.62
C MET A 194 -5.96 3.87 -14.61
N VAL A 195 -4.68 4.11 -14.32
CA VAL A 195 -4.25 5.06 -13.29
C VAL A 195 -4.77 6.46 -13.53
N ASP A 196 -4.76 6.93 -14.77
CA ASP A 196 -5.19 8.29 -15.14
C ASP A 196 -6.65 8.37 -15.54
N ILE A 197 -7.40 7.27 -15.41
CA ILE A 197 -8.84 7.27 -15.66
C ILE A 197 -9.57 7.35 -14.31
N PRO A 198 -10.52 8.30 -14.13
CA PRO A 198 -10.99 9.31 -15.09
C PRO A 198 -10.28 10.68 -15.02
N LEU A 199 -9.29 10.87 -14.14
CA LEU A 199 -8.74 12.20 -13.83
C LEU A 199 -8.04 12.90 -15.01
N SER A 200 -7.53 12.17 -15.99
CA SER A 200 -6.95 12.71 -17.23
C SER A 200 -7.90 13.61 -18.02
N GLN A 201 -9.20 13.51 -17.78
CA GLN A 201 -10.22 14.30 -18.48
C GLN A 201 -10.62 15.57 -17.72
N ILE A 202 -10.23 15.69 -16.45
CA ILE A 202 -10.52 16.86 -15.61
C ILE A 202 -9.46 17.93 -15.89
N SER A 203 -9.88 19.20 -16.04
CA SER A 203 -8.94 20.30 -16.19
C SER A 203 -8.09 20.48 -14.93
N GLU A 204 -6.86 20.94 -15.10
CA GLU A 204 -5.91 21.12 -14.00
C GLU A 204 -6.44 22.10 -12.93
N ASP A 205 -7.10 23.17 -13.35
CA ASP A 205 -7.70 24.16 -12.44
C ASP A 205 -8.79 23.54 -11.56
N VAL A 206 -9.73 22.81 -12.16
CA VAL A 206 -10.80 22.10 -11.45
C VAL A 206 -10.21 21.06 -10.49
N TYR A 207 -9.18 20.33 -10.94
CA TYR A 207 -8.48 19.37 -10.11
C TYR A 207 -7.80 20.04 -8.91
N LYS A 208 -7.06 21.12 -9.13
CA LYS A 208 -6.34 21.87 -8.09
C LYS A 208 -7.29 22.44 -7.05
N THR A 209 -8.32 23.18 -7.49
CA THR A 209 -9.37 23.71 -6.61
C THR A 209 -10.00 22.61 -5.75
N SER A 210 -10.33 21.47 -6.38
CA SER A 210 -10.91 20.32 -5.70
C SER A 210 -10.00 19.75 -4.61
N ILE A 211 -8.73 19.49 -4.93
CA ILE A 211 -7.80 18.86 -3.98
C ILE A 211 -7.39 19.82 -2.85
N ASP A 212 -7.32 21.12 -3.11
CA ASP A 212 -7.01 22.13 -2.10
C ASP A 212 -8.13 22.23 -1.06
N TRP A 213 -9.38 22.16 -1.51
CA TRP A 213 -10.55 22.08 -0.64
C TRP A 213 -10.62 20.76 0.14
N LEU A 214 -10.41 19.61 -0.53
CA LEU A 214 -10.38 18.30 0.12
C LEU A 214 -9.28 18.21 1.19
N ASN A 215 -8.15 18.90 0.98
CA ASN A 215 -7.03 18.88 1.92
C ASN A 215 -7.38 19.51 3.29
N GLN A 216 -8.43 20.33 3.35
CA GLN A 216 -8.94 20.99 4.55
C GLN A 216 -9.95 20.13 5.34
N ARG A 217 -10.42 19.01 4.78
CA ARG A 217 -11.36 18.12 5.47
C ARG A 217 -10.63 17.25 6.49
N SER A 218 -11.33 16.85 7.54
CA SER A 218 -10.79 15.96 8.57
C SER A 218 -10.45 14.58 7.99
N PHE A 219 -9.48 13.94 8.61
CA PHE A 219 -9.04 12.60 8.21
C PHE A 219 -10.18 11.56 8.32
N ASP A 220 -10.99 11.66 9.38
CA ASP A 220 -12.10 10.74 9.65
C ASP A 220 -13.23 10.88 8.62
N ALA A 221 -13.63 12.12 8.28
CA ALA A 221 -14.66 12.36 7.27
C ALA A 221 -14.22 11.83 5.89
N LEU A 222 -12.95 12.01 5.53
CA LEU A 222 -12.40 11.44 4.30
C LEU A 222 -12.39 9.91 4.34
N GLY A 223 -12.11 9.29 5.49
CA GLY A 223 -12.21 7.84 5.69
C GLY A 223 -13.61 7.30 5.46
N SER A 224 -14.61 7.90 6.11
CA SER A 224 -16.03 7.57 5.92
C SER A 224 -16.45 7.73 4.47
N PHE A 225 -16.02 8.80 3.82
CA PHE A 225 -16.32 9.06 2.42
C PHE A 225 -15.68 8.05 1.46
N VAL A 226 -14.44 7.64 1.70
CA VAL A 226 -13.76 6.60 0.89
C VAL A 226 -14.51 5.27 1.02
N LEU A 227 -14.90 4.86 2.23
CA LEU A 227 -15.69 3.64 2.43
C LEU A 227 -17.04 3.73 1.71
N TRP A 228 -17.77 4.84 1.87
CA TRP A 228 -19.06 5.07 1.21
C TRP A 228 -18.92 5.02 -0.32
N SER A 229 -17.85 5.60 -0.86
CA SER A 229 -17.58 5.59 -2.30
C SER A 229 -17.25 4.21 -2.82
N LEU A 230 -16.39 3.46 -2.12
CA LEU A 230 -16.07 2.08 -2.48
C LEU A 230 -17.30 1.19 -2.38
N ASP A 231 -18.09 1.30 -1.31
CA ASP A 231 -19.33 0.53 -1.14
C ASP A 231 -20.32 0.81 -2.27
N SER A 232 -20.44 2.06 -2.70
CA SER A 232 -21.30 2.46 -3.82
C SER A 232 -20.85 1.84 -5.15
N ILE A 233 -19.54 1.83 -5.43
CA ILE A 233 -18.96 1.22 -6.63
C ILE A 233 -19.14 -0.31 -6.60
N LEU A 234 -18.92 -0.93 -5.44
CA LEU A 234 -19.04 -2.38 -5.26
C LEU A 234 -20.51 -2.83 -5.32
N ALA A 235 -21.45 -2.03 -4.80
CA ALA A 235 -22.88 -2.30 -4.95
C ALA A 235 -23.31 -2.27 -6.44
N ASP A 236 -22.83 -1.29 -7.21
CA ASP A 236 -23.06 -1.21 -8.66
C ASP A 236 -22.47 -2.42 -9.40
N LEU A 237 -21.26 -2.85 -9.01
CA LEU A 237 -20.63 -4.05 -9.53
C LEU A 237 -21.51 -5.30 -9.34
N VAL A 238 -22.06 -5.48 -8.14
CA VAL A 238 -22.93 -6.63 -7.81
C VAL A 238 -24.24 -6.57 -8.61
N GLN A 239 -24.85 -5.39 -8.75
CA GLN A 239 -26.08 -5.22 -9.54
C GLN A 239 -25.86 -5.59 -11.02
N HIS A 240 -24.72 -5.20 -11.59
CA HIS A 240 -24.37 -5.53 -12.96
C HIS A 240 -24.05 -7.02 -13.18
N GLN A 241 -23.50 -7.71 -12.17
CA GLN A 241 -23.27 -9.15 -12.22
C GLN A 241 -24.56 -9.97 -12.00
N GLY A 242 -25.49 -9.50 -11.15
CA GLY A 242 -26.78 -10.15 -10.91
C GLY A 242 -27.74 -10.08 -12.10
N ALA A 243 -27.65 -9.02 -12.92
CA ALA A 243 -28.50 -8.84 -14.09
C ALA A 243 -28.26 -9.87 -15.22
N SER A 244 -27.18 -10.65 -15.18
CA SER A 244 -26.89 -11.68 -16.19
C SER A 244 -27.54 -13.05 -15.92
N LYS A 245 -28.24 -13.24 -14.78
CA LYS A 245 -29.05 -14.45 -14.53
C LYS A 245 -30.48 -14.05 -14.19
N GLY A 246 -31.38 -14.36 -15.12
CA GLY A 246 -32.77 -13.92 -15.13
C GLY A 246 -33.47 -14.02 -13.77
N SER A 247 -33.67 -12.87 -13.13
CA SER A 247 -34.57 -12.75 -11.99
C SER A 247 -35.22 -11.36 -12.02
N LYS A 248 -36.49 -11.34 -12.42
CA LYS A 248 -37.38 -10.19 -12.34
C LYS A 248 -37.72 -9.95 -10.87
N LYS A 249 -36.97 -9.08 -10.19
CA LYS A 249 -37.47 -8.27 -9.07
C LYS A 249 -36.57 -7.05 -8.93
N VAL A 250 -36.92 -6.00 -9.68
CA VAL A 250 -36.33 -4.67 -9.52
C VAL A 250 -36.97 -4.06 -8.28
N VAL A 251 -36.30 -4.19 -7.13
CA VAL A 251 -36.48 -3.20 -6.06
C VAL A 251 -35.83 -1.93 -6.59
N GLN A 252 -36.65 -0.91 -6.79
CA GLN A 252 -36.27 0.39 -7.33
C GLN A 252 -35.38 1.10 -6.29
N GLN A 253 -34.09 0.79 -6.27
CA GLN A 253 -33.11 1.72 -5.71
C GLN A 253 -32.87 2.84 -6.72
N VAL A 254 -32.81 4.05 -6.20
CA VAL A 254 -32.53 5.28 -6.95
C VAL A 254 -31.26 5.05 -7.78
N PRO A 255 -31.30 5.23 -9.12
CA PRO A 255 -30.11 5.05 -9.94
C PRO A 255 -29.02 5.96 -9.40
N SER A 256 -27.88 5.39 -9.02
CA SER A 256 -26.76 6.15 -8.52
C SER A 256 -26.39 7.21 -9.55
N LYS A 257 -26.36 8.44 -9.07
CA LYS A 257 -25.80 9.61 -9.75
C LYS A 257 -24.44 9.22 -10.34
N SER A 258 -24.15 9.77 -11.53
CA SER A 258 -23.06 9.37 -12.43
C SER A 258 -21.88 8.61 -11.80
N GLN A 259 -21.70 7.32 -12.14
CA GLN A 259 -20.54 6.50 -11.71
C GLN A 259 -19.20 7.20 -11.99
N VAL A 260 -19.12 7.97 -13.07
CA VAL A 260 -17.94 8.78 -13.41
C VAL A 260 -17.56 9.70 -12.25
N ALA A 261 -18.53 10.38 -11.64
CA ALA A 261 -18.31 11.31 -10.54
C ALA A 261 -17.74 10.59 -9.30
N MET A 262 -18.25 9.40 -8.99
CA MET A 262 -17.73 8.58 -7.89
C MET A 262 -16.26 8.24 -8.09
N PHE A 263 -15.88 7.78 -9.29
CA PHE A 263 -14.49 7.50 -9.63
C PHE A 263 -13.61 8.77 -9.61
N VAL A 264 -14.09 9.90 -10.14
CA VAL A 264 -13.36 11.18 -10.14
C VAL A 264 -13.05 11.62 -8.70
N VAL A 265 -14.08 11.72 -7.87
CA VAL A 265 -13.96 12.28 -6.52
C VAL A 265 -13.17 11.34 -5.61
N LEU A 266 -13.41 10.03 -5.70
CA LEU A 266 -12.61 9.03 -4.96
C LEU A 266 -11.13 9.09 -5.35
N ALA A 267 -10.81 9.23 -6.63
CA ALA A 267 -9.44 9.37 -7.09
C ALA A 267 -8.78 10.65 -6.58
N MET A 268 -9.50 11.79 -6.56
CA MET A 268 -9.00 13.04 -5.98
C MET A 268 -8.67 12.89 -4.48
N VAL A 269 -9.57 12.26 -3.71
CA VAL A 269 -9.36 12.01 -2.27
C VAL A 269 -8.14 11.13 -2.04
N LEU A 270 -8.04 9.99 -2.74
CA LEU A 270 -6.95 9.03 -2.57
C LEU A 270 -5.59 9.59 -3.01
N ARG A 271 -5.54 10.40 -4.07
CA ARG A 271 -4.31 11.08 -4.48
C ARG A 271 -3.89 12.19 -3.52
N ARG A 272 -4.85 12.91 -2.92
CA ARG A 272 -4.56 14.05 -2.02
C ARG A 272 -4.23 13.62 -0.58
N LYS A 273 -4.91 12.59 -0.06
CA LYS A 273 -4.76 12.07 1.30
C LYS A 273 -4.65 10.52 1.28
N PRO A 274 -3.57 9.98 0.70
CA PRO A 274 -3.42 8.54 0.50
C PRO A 274 -3.43 7.73 1.82
N ASP A 275 -2.94 8.30 2.92
CA ASP A 275 -2.97 7.67 4.25
C ASP A 275 -4.35 7.21 4.72
N VAL A 276 -5.42 7.83 4.22
CA VAL A 276 -6.80 7.42 4.53
C VAL A 276 -7.02 5.95 4.15
N LEU A 277 -6.42 5.49 3.05
CA LEU A 277 -6.56 4.09 2.64
C LEU A 277 -5.86 3.12 3.62
N ILE A 278 -4.74 3.54 4.24
CA ILE A 278 -4.06 2.75 5.28
C ILE A 278 -4.95 2.60 6.51
N SER A 279 -5.60 3.68 6.97
CA SER A 279 -6.49 3.60 8.14
C SER A 279 -7.70 2.68 7.91
N LEU A 280 -8.09 2.48 6.66
CA LEU A 280 -9.20 1.60 6.29
C LEU A 280 -8.78 0.14 6.09
N LEU A 281 -7.48 -0.16 6.10
CA LEU A 281 -6.95 -1.50 5.87
C LEU A 281 -7.54 -2.57 6.82
N PRO A 282 -7.69 -2.35 8.14
CA PRO A 282 -8.31 -3.34 9.03
C PRO A 282 -9.74 -3.68 8.62
N ILE A 283 -10.54 -2.65 8.32
CA ILE A 283 -11.93 -2.81 7.85
C ILE A 283 -11.97 -3.60 6.53
N MET A 284 -11.04 -3.31 5.62
CA MET A 284 -10.92 -4.01 4.35
C MET A 284 -10.48 -5.48 4.48
N ASN A 285 -9.63 -5.78 5.47
CA ASN A 285 -9.13 -7.12 5.74
C ASN A 285 -10.12 -8.01 6.53
N GLU A 286 -11.02 -7.43 7.31
CA GLU A 286 -12.01 -8.19 8.08
C GLU A 286 -13.31 -8.37 7.30
N ASN A 287 -13.64 -7.42 6.43
CA ASN A 287 -14.91 -7.43 5.74
C ASN A 287 -14.81 -8.10 4.36
N ALA A 288 -15.47 -9.25 4.22
CA ALA A 288 -15.58 -9.99 2.96
C ALA A 288 -16.14 -9.15 1.80
N LYS A 289 -16.81 -8.01 2.04
CA LYS A 289 -17.28 -7.12 0.98
C LYS A 289 -16.15 -6.52 0.13
N TYR A 290 -14.95 -6.36 0.68
CA TYR A 290 -13.77 -5.86 -0.05
C TYR A 290 -12.87 -6.98 -0.57
N GLN A 291 -13.15 -8.22 -0.18
CA GLN A 291 -12.38 -9.39 -0.59
C GLN A 291 -13.11 -10.18 -1.66
N GLY A 292 -12.37 -10.59 -2.69
CA GLY A 292 -12.91 -11.38 -3.79
C GLY A 292 -12.20 -11.10 -5.10
N GLN A 293 -12.20 -12.10 -5.97
CA GLN A 293 -11.57 -12.03 -7.29
C GLN A 293 -12.26 -11.02 -8.21
N ASP A 294 -13.58 -10.87 -8.08
CA ASP A 294 -14.41 -9.96 -8.85
C ASP A 294 -14.22 -8.48 -8.46
N LYS A 295 -13.88 -8.24 -7.19
CA LYS A 295 -13.67 -6.90 -6.59
C LYS A 295 -12.24 -6.41 -6.76
N LEU A 296 -11.29 -7.34 -6.94
CA LEU A 296 -9.86 -7.06 -7.03
C LEU A 296 -9.50 -5.92 -8.02
N PRO A 297 -10.08 -5.84 -9.24
CA PRO A 297 -9.78 -4.73 -10.14
C PRO A 297 -10.11 -3.34 -9.57
N VAL A 298 -11.20 -3.22 -8.80
CA VAL A 298 -11.59 -1.97 -8.12
C VAL A 298 -10.59 -1.64 -7.02
N MET A 299 -10.19 -2.64 -6.23
CA MET A 299 -9.22 -2.46 -5.15
C MET A 299 -7.83 -2.06 -5.66
N ILE A 300 -7.36 -2.71 -6.73
CA ILE A 300 -6.09 -2.34 -7.38
C ILE A 300 -6.18 -0.93 -7.93
N TRP A 301 -7.30 -0.54 -8.56
CA TRP A 301 -7.48 0.83 -9.03
C TRP A 301 -7.40 1.84 -7.89
N ALA A 302 -8.11 1.62 -6.78
CA ALA A 302 -8.07 2.50 -5.62
C ALA A 302 -6.65 2.62 -5.02
N ILE A 303 -5.95 1.48 -4.86
CA ILE A 303 -4.56 1.48 -4.39
C ILE A 303 -3.65 2.21 -5.37
N THR A 304 -3.89 2.09 -6.67
CA THR A 304 -3.12 2.81 -7.69
C THR A 304 -3.34 4.32 -7.58
N GLN A 305 -4.55 4.78 -7.25
CA GLN A 305 -4.79 6.21 -6.98
C GLN A 305 -4.02 6.69 -5.74
N ALA A 306 -4.03 5.92 -4.64
CA ALA A 306 -3.24 6.26 -3.46
C ALA A 306 -1.73 6.27 -3.75
N CYS A 307 -1.26 5.32 -4.57
CA CYS A 307 0.13 5.22 -5.02
C CYS A 307 0.60 6.45 -5.82
N GLN A 308 -0.30 7.08 -6.59
CA GLN A 308 0.02 8.33 -7.31
C GLN A 308 0.20 9.52 -6.36
N GLY A 309 -0.48 9.51 -5.20
CA GLY A 309 -0.32 10.53 -4.16
C GLY A 309 0.92 10.31 -3.29
N ASP A 310 1.16 9.06 -2.88
CA ASP A 310 2.30 8.65 -2.08
C ASP A 310 2.71 7.22 -2.45
N LEU A 311 3.89 7.09 -3.05
CA LEU A 311 4.46 5.80 -3.47
C LEU A 311 4.60 4.80 -2.31
N ILE A 312 4.91 5.30 -1.11
CA ILE A 312 5.10 4.48 0.10
C ILE A 312 3.76 3.88 0.52
N VAL A 313 2.67 4.66 0.45
CA VAL A 313 1.31 4.18 0.73
C VAL A 313 0.89 3.12 -0.29
N GLY A 314 1.20 3.34 -1.57
CA GLY A 314 0.97 2.35 -2.63
C GLY A 314 1.64 1.01 -2.32
N LEU A 315 2.94 1.04 -1.96
CA LEU A 315 3.67 -0.17 -1.59
C LEU A 315 3.12 -0.80 -0.31
N PHE A 316 2.80 0.00 0.70
CA PHE A 316 2.23 -0.48 1.96
C PHE A 316 0.93 -1.26 1.72
N MET A 317 0.00 -0.69 0.95
CA MET A 317 -1.24 -1.37 0.60
C MET A 317 -1.00 -2.61 -0.26
N TRP A 318 -0.03 -2.57 -1.18
CA TRP A 318 0.34 -3.76 -1.95
C TRP A 318 0.83 -4.90 -1.06
N VAL A 319 1.71 -4.61 -0.10
CA VAL A 319 2.29 -5.60 0.82
C VAL A 319 1.27 -6.13 1.82
N HIS A 320 0.42 -5.27 2.39
CA HIS A 320 -0.46 -5.66 3.48
C HIS A 320 -1.86 -6.12 3.04
N PHE A 321 -2.31 -5.76 1.84
CA PHE A 321 -3.62 -6.15 1.30
C PHE A 321 -3.51 -7.12 0.12
N LEU A 322 -2.63 -6.86 -0.86
CA LEU A 322 -2.59 -7.63 -2.12
C LEU A 322 -1.67 -8.86 -2.06
N LEU A 323 -0.47 -8.73 -1.48
CA LEU A 323 0.49 -9.83 -1.37
C LEU A 323 -0.07 -11.05 -0.61
N PRO A 324 -0.82 -10.92 0.51
CA PRO A 324 -1.42 -12.06 1.18
C PRO A 324 -2.36 -12.86 0.27
N MET A 325 -3.05 -12.18 -0.67
CA MET A 325 -3.89 -12.86 -1.65
C MET A 325 -3.08 -13.79 -2.56
N LEU A 326 -1.81 -13.50 -2.84
CA LEU A 326 -0.96 -14.37 -3.66
C LEU A 326 -0.50 -15.64 -2.93
N SER A 327 -0.48 -15.61 -1.59
CA SER A 327 0.00 -16.71 -0.74
C SER A 327 -1.07 -17.75 -0.40
N SER A 328 -2.36 -17.47 -0.67
CA SER A 328 -3.44 -18.42 -0.40
C SER A 328 -3.43 -19.59 -1.39
N LYS A 329 -3.56 -20.81 -0.87
CA LYS A 329 -3.70 -22.08 -1.63
C LYS A 329 -4.84 -22.05 -2.67
N SER A 330 -5.79 -21.13 -2.54
CA SER A 330 -6.93 -20.95 -3.45
C SER A 330 -6.64 -20.11 -4.70
N ASN A 331 -5.50 -19.40 -4.79
CA ASN A 331 -5.29 -18.36 -5.80
C ASN A 331 -4.46 -18.82 -7.01
N SER A 332 -5.04 -19.77 -7.73
CA SER A 332 -4.60 -20.19 -9.06
C SER A 332 -4.98 -19.21 -10.19
N ASN A 333 -5.71 -18.11 -9.90
CA ASN A 333 -6.16 -17.18 -10.94
C ASN A 333 -4.99 -16.38 -11.55
N PRO A 334 -4.62 -16.64 -12.82
CA PRO A 334 -3.51 -15.95 -13.48
C PRO A 334 -3.77 -14.45 -13.65
N GLN A 335 -5.02 -14.04 -13.85
CA GLN A 335 -5.38 -12.63 -14.07
C GLN A 335 -5.20 -11.79 -12.80
N ALA A 336 -5.62 -12.32 -11.65
CA ALA A 336 -5.43 -11.63 -10.37
C ALA A 336 -3.94 -11.48 -10.04
N ARG A 337 -3.16 -12.55 -10.24
CA ARG A 337 -1.71 -12.52 -10.09
C ARG A 337 -1.06 -11.48 -11.02
N ASP A 338 -1.49 -11.44 -12.27
CA ASP A 338 -1.02 -10.49 -13.26
C ASP A 338 -1.27 -9.04 -12.84
N LEU A 339 -2.49 -8.68 -12.43
CA LEU A 339 -2.82 -7.33 -11.99
C LEU A 339 -2.05 -6.91 -10.73
N ILE A 340 -1.91 -7.80 -9.75
CA ILE A 340 -1.14 -7.52 -8.53
C ILE A 340 0.34 -7.27 -8.89
N LEU A 341 0.92 -8.07 -9.79
CA LEU A 341 2.29 -7.87 -10.26
C LEU A 341 2.47 -6.57 -11.05
N GLN A 342 1.53 -6.24 -11.94
CA GLN A 342 1.60 -4.98 -12.71
C GLN A 342 1.69 -3.75 -11.78
N LEU A 343 1.00 -3.76 -10.65
CA LEU A 343 1.10 -2.67 -9.67
C LEU A 343 2.47 -2.65 -8.98
N ALA A 344 3.03 -3.80 -8.59
CA ALA A 344 4.37 -3.87 -8.00
C ALA A 344 5.45 -3.37 -8.97
N GLU A 345 5.37 -3.80 -10.23
CA GLU A 345 6.28 -3.40 -11.29
C GLU A 345 6.21 -1.90 -11.53
N ARG A 346 5.01 -1.33 -11.59
CA ARG A 346 4.81 0.12 -11.70
C ARG A 346 5.50 0.83 -10.53
N ILE A 347 5.26 0.40 -9.29
CA ILE A 347 5.84 0.99 -8.08
C ILE A 347 7.37 1.03 -8.16
N VAL A 348 8.01 -0.08 -8.51
CA VAL A 348 9.49 -0.16 -8.54
C VAL A 348 10.10 0.49 -9.78
N SER A 349 9.35 0.64 -10.87
CA SER A 349 9.81 1.23 -12.13
C SER A 349 9.70 2.76 -12.18
N LEU A 350 9.02 3.38 -11.21
CA LEU A 350 8.87 4.84 -11.18
C LEU A 350 10.24 5.55 -11.00
N PRO A 351 10.44 6.72 -11.61
CA PRO A 351 11.66 7.50 -11.42
C PRO A 351 11.91 7.77 -9.93
N LYS A 352 13.14 7.52 -9.47
CA LYS A 352 13.55 7.65 -8.06
C LYS A 352 12.82 6.72 -7.06
N ALA A 353 12.05 5.73 -7.53
CA ALA A 353 11.29 4.81 -6.68
C ALA A 353 12.16 4.20 -5.58
N ARG A 354 13.32 3.64 -5.94
CA ARG A 354 14.26 3.05 -4.97
C ARG A 354 14.61 4.00 -3.83
N ALA A 355 14.98 5.24 -4.13
CA ALA A 355 15.36 6.22 -3.11
C ALA A 355 14.17 6.60 -2.22
N ILE A 356 13.00 6.82 -2.81
CA ILE A 356 11.77 7.16 -2.07
C ILE A 356 11.38 6.02 -1.13
N LEU A 357 11.36 4.78 -1.64
CA LEU A 357 10.97 3.59 -0.88
C LEU A 357 11.96 3.27 0.24
N MET A 358 13.27 3.43 0.02
CA MET A 358 14.28 3.23 1.06
C MET A 358 14.16 4.27 2.18
N ASN A 359 13.95 5.54 1.84
CA ASN A 359 13.73 6.61 2.82
C ASN A 359 12.41 6.44 3.57
N GLY A 360 11.42 5.83 2.92
CA GLY A 360 10.09 5.56 3.44
C GLY A 360 9.88 4.17 4.04
N ALA A 361 10.93 3.37 4.25
CA ALA A 361 10.80 1.97 4.64
C ALA A 361 10.09 1.73 5.99
N VAL A 362 10.04 2.76 6.84
CA VAL A 362 9.28 2.78 8.10
C VAL A 362 8.36 4.00 8.10
N ARG A 363 7.06 3.77 8.25
CA ARG A 363 6.02 4.81 8.32
C ARG A 363 5.29 4.72 9.66
N LYS A 364 5.27 5.81 10.44
CA LYS A 364 4.58 5.90 11.74
C LYS A 364 4.92 4.72 12.70
N GLY A 365 6.16 4.23 12.65
CA GLY A 365 6.63 3.11 13.47
C GLY A 365 6.39 1.72 12.86
N GLU A 366 5.60 1.60 11.80
CA GLU A 366 5.34 0.36 11.09
C GLU A 366 6.25 0.21 9.86
N ARG A 367 6.66 -1.02 9.55
CA ARG A 367 7.47 -1.32 8.38
C ARG A 367 6.59 -1.52 7.17
N VAL A 368 6.97 -0.89 6.05
CA VAL A 368 6.27 -1.05 4.77
C VAL A 368 6.42 -2.46 4.23
N VAL A 369 7.61 -3.06 4.39
CA VAL A 369 7.84 -4.48 4.10
C VAL A 369 8.31 -5.16 5.39
N PRO A 370 7.40 -5.77 6.17
CA PRO A 370 7.78 -6.50 7.38
C PRO A 370 8.50 -7.82 7.04
N PRO A 371 9.26 -8.42 7.99
CA PRO A 371 9.97 -9.68 7.77
C PRO A 371 9.07 -10.83 7.29
N SER A 372 7.81 -10.91 7.75
CA SER A 372 6.83 -11.89 7.28
C SER A 372 6.48 -11.72 5.81
N ALA A 373 6.35 -10.48 5.32
CA ALA A 373 6.13 -10.21 3.91
C ALA A 373 7.37 -10.55 3.06
N LEU A 374 8.57 -10.26 3.58
CA LEU A 374 9.82 -10.64 2.92
C LEU A 374 9.93 -12.17 2.77
N GLU A 375 9.53 -12.94 3.78
CA GLU A 375 9.48 -14.41 3.67
C GLU A 375 8.55 -14.86 2.54
N VAL A 376 7.32 -14.33 2.49
CA VAL A 376 6.35 -14.64 1.44
C VAL A 376 6.90 -14.27 0.06
N LEU A 377 7.48 -13.08 -0.09
CA LEU A 377 8.11 -12.62 -1.32
C LEU A 377 9.25 -13.54 -1.77
N MET A 378 10.14 -13.91 -0.87
CA MET A 378 11.27 -14.81 -1.16
C MET A 378 10.76 -16.16 -1.67
N ARG A 379 9.74 -16.74 -1.03
CA ARG A 379 9.16 -18.03 -1.42
C ARG A 379 8.43 -18.00 -2.76
N ILE A 380 7.72 -16.92 -3.05
CA ILE A 380 7.04 -16.73 -4.34
C ILE A 380 8.05 -16.49 -5.47
N THR A 381 9.17 -15.82 -5.16
CA THR A 381 10.23 -15.50 -6.13
C THR A 381 11.06 -16.72 -6.48
N PHE A 382 11.37 -17.57 -5.49
CA PHE A 382 12.22 -18.75 -5.66
C PHE A 382 11.46 -20.06 -5.37
N PRO A 383 10.40 -20.39 -6.12
CA PRO A 383 9.68 -21.65 -5.94
C PRO A 383 10.51 -22.84 -6.44
N SER A 384 10.04 -24.06 -6.18
CA SER A 384 10.65 -25.25 -6.76
C SER A 384 10.68 -25.18 -8.30
N PRO A 385 11.66 -25.82 -8.98
CA PRO A 385 11.75 -25.77 -10.44
C PRO A 385 10.45 -26.18 -11.16
N SER A 386 9.71 -27.13 -10.60
CA SER A 386 8.42 -27.60 -11.14
C SER A 386 7.25 -26.63 -10.92
N ALA A 387 7.36 -25.70 -9.96
CA ALA A 387 6.34 -24.70 -9.66
C ALA A 387 6.60 -23.35 -10.35
N ARG A 388 7.70 -23.22 -11.10
CA ARG A 388 8.01 -22.00 -11.86
C ARG A 388 6.97 -21.78 -12.96
N ILE A 389 6.44 -20.57 -13.00
CA ILE A 389 5.50 -20.05 -14.00
C ILE A 389 6.04 -18.76 -14.62
N LYS A 390 5.43 -18.25 -15.69
CA LYS A 390 5.82 -16.97 -16.32
C LYS A 390 5.86 -15.78 -15.34
N ALA A 391 4.99 -15.78 -14.33
CA ALA A 391 4.97 -14.75 -13.31
C ALA A 391 6.21 -14.77 -12.38
N THR A 392 6.95 -15.88 -12.31
CA THR A 392 8.14 -16.03 -11.45
C THR A 392 9.24 -15.04 -11.87
N GLU A 393 9.49 -14.91 -13.18
CA GLU A 393 10.48 -13.97 -13.72
C GLU A 393 10.14 -12.52 -13.38
N ARG A 394 8.85 -12.19 -13.29
CA ARG A 394 8.37 -10.87 -12.87
C ARG A 394 8.59 -10.63 -11.38
N PHE A 395 8.38 -11.64 -10.54
CA PHE A 395 8.76 -11.56 -9.12
C PHE A 395 10.27 -11.38 -8.94
N GLU A 396 11.09 -12.09 -9.72
CA GLU A 396 12.55 -11.96 -9.70
C GLU A 396 13.01 -10.53 -10.05
N ALA A 397 12.28 -9.83 -10.93
CA ALA A 397 12.58 -8.45 -11.28
C ALA A 397 12.24 -7.44 -10.17
N VAL A 398 11.14 -7.61 -9.44
CA VAL A 398 10.72 -6.67 -8.38
C VAL A 398 11.36 -6.98 -7.03
N TYR A 399 11.72 -8.24 -6.78
CA TYR A 399 12.22 -8.75 -5.50
C TYR A 399 13.43 -7.98 -4.93
N PRO A 400 14.50 -7.66 -5.70
CA PRO A 400 15.67 -6.98 -5.15
C PRO A 400 15.34 -5.65 -4.47
N THR A 401 14.51 -4.82 -5.10
CA THR A 401 14.08 -3.54 -4.53
C THR A 401 13.25 -3.74 -3.25
N LEU A 402 12.33 -4.70 -3.26
CA LEU A 402 11.49 -4.99 -2.09
C LEU A 402 12.30 -5.58 -0.92
N LYS A 403 13.28 -6.44 -1.22
CA LYS A 403 14.26 -6.95 -0.25
C LYS A 403 15.04 -5.80 0.37
N GLU A 404 15.58 -4.88 -0.42
CA GLU A 404 16.31 -3.72 0.11
C GLU A 404 15.46 -2.90 1.07
N VAL A 405 14.21 -2.59 0.70
CA VAL A 405 13.25 -1.86 1.56
C VAL A 405 13.00 -2.60 2.87
N ALA A 406 12.84 -3.93 2.83
CA ALA A 406 12.63 -4.75 4.03
C ALA A 406 13.84 -4.71 4.99
N LEU A 407 15.05 -4.64 4.45
CA LEU A 407 16.30 -4.67 5.21
C LEU A 407 16.74 -3.30 5.75
N VAL A 408 16.05 -2.20 5.42
CA VAL A 408 16.40 -0.86 5.90
C VAL A 408 16.24 -0.75 7.42
N ALA A 409 17.36 -0.56 8.12
CA ALA A 409 17.44 -0.10 9.50
C ALA A 409 18.83 0.47 9.78
N SER A 410 18.93 1.37 10.76
CA SER A 410 20.24 1.87 11.21
C SER A 410 21.05 0.74 11.85
N PRO A 411 22.33 0.55 11.49
CA PRO A 411 23.20 -0.44 12.11
C PRO A 411 23.22 -0.31 13.64
N GLY A 412 23.19 -1.43 14.36
CA GLY A 412 23.20 -1.45 15.84
C GLY A 412 21.87 -1.04 16.52
N SER A 413 20.88 -0.54 15.79
CA SER A 413 19.59 -0.14 16.36
C SER A 413 18.76 -1.32 16.88
N LYS A 414 17.81 -1.05 17.79
CA LYS A 414 16.82 -2.04 18.26
C LYS A 414 16.02 -2.64 17.09
N ALA A 415 15.67 -1.80 16.10
CA ALA A 415 14.96 -2.23 14.91
C ALA A 415 15.80 -3.20 14.07
N MET A 416 17.09 -2.91 13.83
CA MET A 416 18.00 -3.83 13.14
C MET A 416 18.08 -5.17 13.87
N LYS A 417 18.23 -5.15 15.20
CA LYS A 417 18.25 -6.38 16.00
C LYS A 417 17.00 -7.22 15.82
N GLN A 418 15.81 -6.61 15.89
CA GLN A 418 14.54 -7.32 15.75
C GLN A 418 14.37 -7.93 14.34
N ILE A 419 14.69 -7.17 13.30
CA ILE A 419 14.60 -7.65 11.91
C ILE A 419 15.52 -8.85 11.69
N THR A 420 16.79 -8.73 12.05
CA THR A 420 17.76 -9.80 11.78
C THR A 420 17.40 -11.07 12.54
N GLN A 421 16.86 -10.95 13.76
CA GLN A 421 16.38 -12.09 14.54
C GLN A 421 15.21 -12.79 13.86
N GLN A 422 14.22 -12.05 13.37
CA GLN A 422 13.07 -12.63 12.65
C GLN A 422 13.49 -13.23 11.30
N ILE A 423 14.31 -12.52 10.53
CA ILE A 423 14.80 -12.98 9.22
C ILE A 423 15.64 -14.25 9.36
N MET A 424 16.55 -14.29 10.33
CA MET A 424 17.42 -15.45 10.55
C MET A 424 16.61 -16.74 10.73
N LEU A 425 15.49 -16.69 11.46
CA LEU A 425 14.68 -17.88 11.75
C LEU A 425 14.00 -18.45 10.51
N PHE A 426 13.36 -17.61 9.68
CA PHE A 426 12.74 -18.14 8.46
C PHE A 426 13.76 -18.47 7.37
N ALA A 427 14.89 -17.74 7.31
CA ALA A 427 15.93 -17.98 6.34
C ALA A 427 16.57 -19.36 6.54
N ILE A 428 16.91 -19.73 7.79
CA ILE A 428 17.42 -21.08 8.09
C ILE A 428 16.42 -22.17 7.66
N LYS A 429 15.12 -21.98 7.96
CA LYS A 429 14.08 -22.93 7.55
C LYS A 429 13.99 -23.06 6.02
N ALA A 430 14.06 -21.95 5.30
CA ALA A 430 14.02 -21.95 3.84
C ALA A 430 15.26 -22.63 3.21
N VAL A 431 16.43 -22.53 3.84
CA VAL A 431 17.62 -23.32 3.44
C VAL A 431 17.38 -24.82 3.63
N ALA A 432 16.69 -25.22 4.70
CA ALA A 432 16.42 -26.63 4.99
C ALA A 432 15.47 -27.31 3.98
N GLU A 433 14.73 -26.54 3.18
CA GLU A 433 13.81 -27.07 2.16
C GLU A 433 14.52 -27.62 0.92
N GLY A 434 15.80 -27.31 0.73
CA GLY A 434 16.62 -27.92 -0.34
C GLY A 434 16.29 -27.47 -1.76
N VAL A 435 15.44 -26.46 -1.94
CA VAL A 435 15.19 -25.84 -3.26
C VAL A 435 16.41 -24.99 -3.64
N PRO A 436 17.10 -25.21 -4.78
CA PRO A 436 18.40 -24.61 -5.06
C PRO A 436 18.44 -23.07 -4.99
N GLU A 437 17.54 -22.40 -5.70
CA GLU A 437 17.49 -20.94 -5.78
C GLU A 437 17.07 -20.30 -4.44
N LEU A 438 16.09 -20.91 -3.77
CA LEU A 438 15.64 -20.49 -2.44
C LEU A 438 16.75 -20.66 -1.41
N THR A 439 17.44 -21.79 -1.44
CA THR A 439 18.59 -22.11 -0.58
C THR A 439 19.69 -21.07 -0.74
N ARG A 440 19.98 -20.67 -1.97
CA ARG A 440 20.98 -19.64 -2.26
C ARG A 440 20.59 -18.31 -1.62
N GLU A 441 19.41 -17.78 -1.93
CA GLU A 441 18.92 -16.51 -1.38
C GLU A 441 18.80 -16.53 0.15
N ALA A 442 18.21 -17.58 0.71
CA ALA A 442 18.03 -17.72 2.15
C ALA A 442 19.36 -17.88 2.90
N SER A 443 20.35 -18.54 2.29
CA SER A 443 21.71 -18.57 2.86
C SER A 443 22.34 -17.19 2.87
N GLU A 444 22.15 -16.36 1.84
CA GLU A 444 22.64 -14.98 1.80
C GLU A 444 21.98 -14.10 2.85
N LEU A 445 20.66 -14.22 3.05
CA LEU A 445 19.96 -13.53 4.14
C LEU A 445 20.45 -13.96 5.52
N SER A 446 20.71 -15.26 5.72
CA SER A 446 21.29 -15.77 6.98
C SER A 446 22.67 -15.16 7.25
N MET A 447 23.52 -15.09 6.22
CA MET A 447 24.86 -14.48 6.30
C MET A 447 24.79 -12.98 6.60
N TRP A 448 23.84 -12.28 5.97
CA TRP A 448 23.56 -10.87 6.26
C TRP A 448 23.15 -10.69 7.73
N CYS A 449 22.22 -11.49 8.25
CA CYS A 449 21.79 -11.43 9.65
C CYS A 449 22.96 -11.62 10.63
N LEU A 450 23.82 -12.62 10.39
CA LEU A 450 25.01 -12.88 11.21
C LEU A 450 25.99 -11.71 11.20
N THR A 451 26.10 -11.01 10.07
CA THR A 451 26.96 -9.83 9.93
C THR A 451 26.38 -8.59 10.60
N GLN A 452 25.06 -8.44 10.63
CA GLN A 452 24.41 -7.25 11.20
C GLN A 452 24.17 -7.35 12.72
N ASN A 453 23.99 -8.56 13.26
CA ASN A 453 23.63 -8.75 14.66
C ASN A 453 24.30 -9.98 15.28
N PRO A 454 25.19 -9.81 16.28
CA PRO A 454 25.85 -10.95 16.93
C PRO A 454 24.89 -11.86 17.71
N ASP A 455 23.70 -11.39 18.10
CA ASP A 455 22.70 -12.24 18.77
C ASP A 455 22.15 -13.31 17.82
N CYS A 456 22.25 -13.12 16.49
CA CYS A 456 21.87 -14.14 15.50
C CYS A 456 22.72 -15.41 15.61
N TYR A 457 23.95 -15.34 16.13
CA TYR A 457 24.77 -16.53 16.41
C TYR A 457 24.14 -17.43 17.49
N LYS A 458 23.55 -16.84 18.54
CA LYS A 458 22.84 -17.59 19.59
C LYS A 458 21.56 -18.20 19.05
N LEU A 459 20.80 -17.45 18.25
CA LEU A 459 19.59 -17.98 17.60
C LEU A 459 19.91 -19.16 16.69
N TRP A 460 20.96 -19.05 15.88
CA TRP A 460 21.42 -20.13 15.03
C TRP A 460 21.80 -21.37 15.84
N ASP A 461 22.57 -21.20 16.91
CA ASP A 461 22.97 -22.29 17.79
C ASP A 461 21.76 -22.99 18.45
N ASN A 462 20.71 -22.24 18.79
CA ASN A 462 19.48 -22.79 19.38
C ASN A 462 18.70 -23.67 18.39
N VAL A 463 18.65 -23.30 17.11
CA VAL A 463 17.89 -24.05 16.09
C VAL A 463 18.74 -25.05 15.31
N TYR A 464 20.04 -25.17 15.62
CA TYR A 464 21.01 -25.97 14.88
C TYR A 464 20.61 -27.44 14.71
N LEU A 465 20.23 -28.12 15.81
CA LEU A 465 19.97 -29.56 15.78
C LEU A 465 18.76 -29.95 14.92
N ASP A 466 17.81 -29.02 14.77
CA ASP A 466 16.64 -29.17 13.92
C ASP A 466 16.93 -28.82 12.45
N ASN A 467 18.08 -28.20 12.15
CA ASN A 467 18.43 -27.64 10.85
C ASN A 467 19.90 -27.95 10.50
N VAL A 468 20.32 -29.21 10.65
CA VAL A 468 21.74 -29.61 10.49
C VAL A 468 22.23 -29.39 9.07
N GLU A 469 21.45 -29.79 8.07
CA GLU A 469 21.75 -29.66 6.64
C GLU A 469 21.85 -28.18 6.24
N ALA A 470 20.90 -27.36 6.71
CA ALA A 470 20.93 -25.93 6.47
C ALA A 470 22.16 -25.27 7.12
N SER A 471 22.49 -25.68 8.34
CA SER A 471 23.67 -25.19 9.05
C SER A 471 24.97 -25.60 8.34
N LEU A 472 25.03 -26.80 7.75
CA LEU A 472 26.16 -27.21 6.92
C LEU A 472 26.39 -26.27 5.73
N ILE A 473 25.31 -25.87 5.06
CA ILE A 473 25.35 -24.93 3.93
C ILE A 473 25.87 -23.55 4.40
N ILE A 474 25.33 -23.04 5.51
CA ILE A 474 25.75 -21.75 6.09
C ILE A 474 27.23 -21.79 6.51
N ILE A 475 27.68 -22.87 7.16
CA ILE A 475 29.09 -23.04 7.59
C ILE A 475 30.02 -23.13 6.37
N LYS A 476 29.64 -23.88 5.34
CA LYS A 476 30.40 -23.96 4.09
C LYS A 476 30.55 -22.59 3.44
N LYS A 477 29.47 -21.82 3.38
CA LYS A 477 29.47 -20.43 2.87
C LYS A 477 30.32 -19.49 3.72
N LEU A 478 30.23 -19.57 5.06
CA LEU A 478 31.12 -18.83 5.97
C LEU A 478 32.59 -19.16 5.73
N SER A 479 32.90 -20.43 5.46
CA SER A 479 34.27 -20.87 5.16
C SER A 479 34.76 -20.32 3.83
N SER A 480 33.94 -20.32 2.77
CA SER A 480 34.35 -19.76 1.47
C SER A 480 34.50 -18.23 1.52
N GLU A 481 33.61 -17.54 2.23
CA GLU A 481 33.51 -16.07 2.26
C GLU A 481 34.14 -15.45 3.52
N PHE A 482 34.98 -16.22 4.24
CA PHE A 482 35.53 -15.84 5.54
C PHE A 482 36.26 -14.48 5.53
N LYS A 483 37.03 -14.19 4.48
CA LYS A 483 37.77 -12.92 4.35
C LYS A 483 36.83 -11.71 4.27
N VAL A 484 35.68 -11.86 3.61
CA VAL A 484 34.68 -10.79 3.47
C VAL A 484 33.93 -10.60 4.79
N HIS A 485 33.61 -11.71 5.47
CA HIS A 485 32.88 -11.69 6.74
C HIS A 485 33.73 -11.15 7.89
N SER A 486 34.99 -11.54 7.98
CA SER A 486 35.92 -11.05 9.01
C SER A 486 36.22 -9.55 8.91
N ALA A 487 36.07 -8.95 7.72
CA ALA A 487 36.24 -7.52 7.52
C ALA A 487 34.98 -6.68 7.82
N LYS A 488 33.79 -7.29 7.86
CA LYS A 488 32.49 -6.59 7.90
C LYS A 488 31.63 -6.86 9.13
N GLY A 489 31.99 -7.84 9.98
CA GLY A 489 31.15 -8.28 11.09
C GLY A 489 31.44 -7.59 12.44
N PRO A 490 30.51 -7.71 13.42
CA PRO A 490 30.84 -7.52 14.82
C PRO A 490 31.97 -8.48 15.23
N GLY A 491 32.70 -8.17 16.31
CA GLY A 491 33.86 -8.94 16.77
C GLY A 491 33.68 -10.46 16.63
N LEU A 492 34.75 -11.17 16.28
CA LEU A 492 34.69 -12.59 15.87
C LEU A 492 34.37 -13.58 17.01
N ASP A 493 34.26 -13.10 18.24
CA ASP A 493 34.07 -13.94 19.44
C ASP A 493 32.71 -14.64 19.50
N PRO A 494 31.56 -14.00 19.22
CA PRO A 494 30.26 -14.68 19.18
C PRO A 494 30.21 -15.79 18.12
N LEU A 495 30.87 -15.60 16.96
CA LEU A 495 31.03 -16.65 15.95
C LEU A 495 31.85 -17.82 16.51
N LYS A 496 32.97 -17.54 17.18
CA LYS A 496 33.81 -18.57 17.81
C LYS A 496 33.05 -19.36 18.88
N VAL A 497 32.23 -18.69 19.70
CA VAL A 497 31.38 -19.33 20.71
C VAL A 497 30.34 -20.23 20.04
N ALA A 498 29.61 -19.73 19.03
CA ALA A 498 28.60 -20.50 18.33
C ALA A 498 29.19 -21.71 17.60
N LEU A 499 30.31 -21.56 16.88
CA LEU A 499 30.97 -22.68 16.20
C LEU A 499 31.44 -23.76 17.17
N ASN A 500 31.92 -23.39 18.36
CA ASN A 500 32.26 -24.36 19.41
C ASN A 500 31.02 -25.09 19.93
N SER A 501 29.94 -24.36 20.21
CA SER A 501 28.67 -24.94 20.66
C SER A 501 28.10 -25.91 19.62
N ILE A 502 28.03 -25.50 18.36
CA ILE A 502 27.58 -26.33 17.23
C ILE A 502 28.44 -27.59 17.13
N ARG A 503 29.78 -27.46 17.16
CA ARG A 503 30.69 -28.61 17.10
C ARG A 503 30.42 -29.63 18.21
N LEU A 504 30.23 -29.16 19.44
CA LEU A 504 29.95 -30.01 20.61
C LEU A 504 28.56 -30.66 20.51
N LYS A 505 27.54 -29.91 20.06
CA LYS A 505 26.20 -30.45 19.79
C LYS A 505 26.24 -31.53 18.70
N SER A 506 27.02 -31.34 17.65
CA SER A 506 27.21 -32.38 16.62
C SER A 506 27.85 -33.64 17.19
N GLU A 507 28.86 -33.48 18.04
CA GLU A 507 29.58 -34.60 18.68
C GLU A 507 28.64 -35.43 19.56
N LYS A 508 27.84 -34.75 20.37
CA LYS A 508 26.82 -35.40 21.21
C LYS A 508 25.75 -36.11 20.37
N ALA A 509 25.26 -35.46 19.31
CA ALA A 509 24.23 -36.04 18.44
C ALA A 509 24.73 -37.27 17.66
N LEU A 510 26.01 -37.31 17.28
CA LEU A 510 26.62 -38.45 16.60
C LEU A 510 26.65 -39.73 17.45
N ALA A 511 26.62 -39.60 18.78
CA ALA A 511 26.60 -40.76 19.68
C ALA A 511 25.24 -41.47 19.73
N SER A 512 24.18 -40.85 19.20
CA SER A 512 22.79 -41.34 19.32
C SER A 512 22.03 -41.38 17.98
N VAL A 513 22.70 -41.15 16.85
CA VAL A 513 22.07 -41.10 15.52
C VAL A 513 22.38 -42.37 14.73
N ASP A 514 21.33 -43.08 14.32
CA ASP A 514 21.43 -44.28 13.47
C ASP A 514 21.27 -43.96 11.97
N ASP A 515 20.69 -42.79 11.64
CA ASP A 515 20.50 -42.36 10.26
C ASP A 515 21.82 -41.96 9.59
N ALA A 516 22.23 -42.69 8.56
CA ALA A 516 23.52 -42.52 7.90
C ALA A 516 23.68 -41.15 7.21
N ALA A 517 22.60 -40.59 6.65
CA ALA A 517 22.64 -39.29 5.98
C ALA A 517 22.86 -38.16 6.98
N ARG A 518 22.10 -38.16 8.07
CA ARG A 518 22.25 -37.21 9.19
C ARG A 518 23.60 -37.37 9.86
N GLN A 519 24.09 -38.60 10.02
CA GLN A 519 25.44 -38.85 10.54
C GLN A 519 26.52 -38.23 9.64
N ALA A 520 26.38 -38.31 8.32
CA ALA A 520 27.28 -37.68 7.37
C ALA A 520 27.25 -36.14 7.46
N SER A 521 26.04 -35.55 7.52
CA SER A 521 25.86 -34.11 7.72
C SER A 521 26.53 -33.61 9.00
N LEU A 522 26.33 -34.30 10.12
CA LEU A 522 26.93 -33.97 11.42
C LEU A 522 28.47 -34.00 11.37
N LYS A 523 29.07 -35.03 10.74
CA LYS A 523 30.53 -35.14 10.55
C LYS A 523 31.08 -33.99 9.70
N GLU A 524 30.39 -33.66 8.61
CA GLU A 524 30.80 -32.57 7.72
C GLU A 524 30.67 -31.20 8.40
N VAL A 525 29.66 -30.98 9.23
CA VAL A 525 29.53 -29.78 10.08
C VAL A 525 30.72 -29.68 11.02
N GLN A 526 31.07 -30.74 11.75
CA GLN A 526 32.23 -30.74 12.65
C GLN A 526 33.53 -30.39 11.93
N LYS A 527 33.76 -30.98 10.76
CA LYS A 527 34.95 -30.73 9.93
C LYS A 527 35.03 -29.26 9.55
N HIS A 528 33.97 -28.68 9.02
CA HIS A 528 33.99 -27.28 8.58
C HIS A 528 34.05 -26.28 9.76
N SER A 529 33.39 -26.60 10.88
CA SER A 529 33.51 -25.81 12.12
C SER A 529 34.95 -25.80 12.65
N LYS A 530 35.65 -26.94 12.63
CA LYS A 530 37.09 -27.00 13.03
C LYS A 530 37.96 -26.14 12.11
N ILE A 531 37.73 -26.18 10.79
CA ILE A 531 38.46 -25.34 9.83
C ILE A 531 38.25 -23.84 10.14
N LEU A 532 37.01 -23.43 10.36
CA LEU A 532 36.69 -22.04 10.70
C LEU A 532 37.31 -21.61 12.05
N LEU A 533 37.20 -22.44 13.08
CA LEU A 533 37.81 -22.19 14.38
C LEU A 533 39.33 -22.04 14.29
N GLY A 534 40.00 -22.85 13.45
CA GLY A 534 41.42 -22.71 13.16
C GLY A 534 41.77 -21.37 12.49
N ARG A 535 40.95 -20.91 11.55
CA ARG A 535 41.13 -19.59 10.92
C ARG A 535 40.92 -18.44 11.91
N LEU A 536 39.93 -18.58 12.80
CA LEU A 536 39.63 -17.60 13.85
C LEU A 536 40.72 -17.50 14.92
N SER A 537 41.47 -18.59 15.17
CA SER A 537 42.58 -18.57 16.13
C SER A 537 43.88 -17.98 15.56
N HIS A 538 44.05 -18.00 14.23
CA HIS A 538 45.28 -17.55 13.56
C HIS A 538 45.35 -16.03 13.33
N GLY A 539 44.26 -15.28 13.53
CA GLY A 539 44.22 -13.81 13.35
C GLY A 539 45.07 -13.00 14.35
N ASN A 540 45.35 -13.54 15.55
CA ASN A 540 46.16 -12.86 16.59
C ASN A 540 47.42 -13.65 17.01
N GLY A 541 47.65 -14.85 16.45
CA GLY A 541 48.71 -15.76 16.89
C GLY A 541 50.12 -15.29 16.52
N CYS A 542 50.29 -14.72 15.32
CA CYS A 542 51.61 -14.30 14.84
C CYS A 542 52.16 -13.10 15.64
N VAL A 543 51.29 -12.14 16.02
CA VAL A 543 51.69 -10.95 16.78
C VAL A 543 52.03 -11.30 18.24
N LYS A 544 51.28 -12.22 18.87
CA LYS A 544 51.59 -12.70 20.23
C LYS A 544 52.87 -13.55 20.27
N ALA A 545 53.11 -14.37 19.25
CA ALA A 545 54.35 -15.13 19.11
C ALA A 545 55.55 -14.20 18.85
N LEU A 546 55.42 -13.18 17.99
CA LEU A 546 56.47 -12.18 17.76
C LEU A 546 56.77 -11.33 19.00
N LEU A 547 55.76 -10.97 19.80
CA LEU A 547 55.97 -10.29 21.08
C LEU A 547 56.68 -11.19 22.11
N LEU A 548 56.31 -12.46 22.20
CA LEU A 548 56.97 -13.42 23.10
C LEU A 548 58.41 -13.72 22.66
N ILE A 549 58.66 -13.85 21.35
CA ILE A 549 59.99 -14.00 20.77
C ILE A 549 60.82 -12.73 20.99
N GLY A 550 60.23 -11.54 20.83
CA GLY A 550 60.88 -10.26 21.13
C GLY A 550 61.28 -10.12 22.59
N ILE A 551 60.42 -10.54 23.53
CA ILE A 551 60.70 -10.52 24.97
C ILE A 551 61.79 -11.54 25.34
N THR A 552 61.77 -12.74 24.75
CA THR A 552 62.83 -13.76 25.00
C THR A 552 64.17 -13.38 24.38
N VAL A 553 64.19 -12.76 23.20
CA VAL A 553 65.42 -12.23 22.57
C VAL A 553 65.98 -11.03 23.35
N ALA A 554 65.13 -10.16 23.90
CA ALA A 554 65.57 -9.03 24.73
C ALA A 554 66.17 -9.49 26.07
N VAL A 555 65.59 -10.50 26.72
CA VAL A 555 66.13 -11.09 27.96
C VAL A 555 67.40 -11.90 27.68
N GLY A 556 67.48 -12.59 26.53
CA GLY A 556 68.70 -13.29 26.10
C GLY A 556 69.86 -12.35 25.75
N ALA A 557 69.59 -11.23 25.09
CA ALA A 557 70.61 -10.22 24.77
C ALA A 557 71.15 -9.50 26.03
N ALA A 558 70.32 -9.31 27.06
CA ALA A 558 70.75 -8.75 28.34
C ALA A 558 71.65 -9.71 29.15
N PHE A 559 71.51 -11.02 28.95
CA PHE A 559 72.36 -12.03 29.61
C PHE A 559 73.67 -12.32 28.86
N VAL A 560 73.71 -12.15 27.54
CA VAL A 560 74.88 -12.47 26.70
C VAL A 560 75.81 -11.25 26.49
N SER A 561 75.33 -10.03 26.72
CA SER A 561 76.15 -8.80 26.57
C SER A 561 76.99 -8.49 27.81
N LYS A 562 78.01 -9.31 28.09
CA LYS A 562 79.22 -8.83 28.78
C LYS A 562 80.46 -8.74 27.89
N ASP A 563 80.41 -9.22 26.65
CA ASP A 563 81.48 -8.98 25.68
C ASP A 563 80.97 -9.17 24.25
N LEU A 564 80.59 -8.08 23.57
CA LEU A 564 80.83 -7.95 22.13
C LEU A 564 80.76 -6.47 21.74
N GLN A 565 81.93 -5.93 21.38
CA GLN A 565 82.08 -4.58 20.87
C GLN A 565 81.31 -4.41 19.55
N SER A 566 80.68 -3.23 19.45
CA SER A 566 80.45 -2.40 18.27
C SER A 566 80.05 -3.07 16.94
N LEU A 567 78.98 -2.49 16.37
CA LEU A 567 78.71 -2.32 14.94
C LEU A 567 77.62 -3.20 14.30
N ASP A 568 76.44 -3.32 14.93
CA ASP A 568 75.20 -3.44 14.11
C ASP A 568 73.87 -3.06 14.78
N LEU A 569 73.87 -2.77 16.09
CA LEU A 569 72.63 -2.48 16.82
C LEU A 569 71.88 -1.23 16.31
N LYS A 570 72.60 -0.21 15.83
CA LYS A 570 72.01 1.04 15.30
C LYS A 570 71.29 0.85 13.96
N LYS A 571 71.75 -0.08 13.10
CA LYS A 571 71.07 -0.40 11.84
C LYS A 571 69.80 -1.20 12.10
N LEU A 572 69.84 -2.13 13.05
CA LEU A 572 68.69 -2.94 13.47
C LEU A 572 67.59 -2.09 14.12
N LEU A 573 67.96 -1.13 14.98
CA LEU A 573 67.03 -0.16 15.58
C LEU A 573 66.41 0.81 14.57
N ALA A 574 67.15 1.20 13.51
CA ALA A 574 66.64 2.09 12.48
C ALA A 574 65.60 1.42 11.57
N VAL A 575 65.74 0.12 11.30
CA VAL A 575 64.75 -0.67 10.55
C VAL A 575 63.49 -0.88 11.39
N VAL A 576 63.66 -1.28 12.65
CA VAL A 576 62.54 -1.48 13.59
C VAL A 576 61.80 -0.16 13.88
N SER A 577 62.51 0.98 13.95
CA SER A 577 61.88 2.29 14.15
C SER A 577 61.08 2.77 12.94
N LYS A 578 61.47 2.42 11.71
CA LYS A 578 60.70 2.75 10.51
C LYS A 578 59.39 1.95 10.44
N ASP A 579 59.44 0.69 10.83
CA ASP A 579 58.25 -0.17 10.86
C ASP A 579 57.33 0.16 12.05
N LEU A 580 57.87 0.55 13.21
CA LEU A 580 57.07 0.98 14.37
C LEU A 580 56.42 2.36 14.19
N GLN A 581 57.00 3.26 13.39
CA GLN A 581 56.35 4.54 13.07
C GLN A 581 55.09 4.37 12.19
N SER A 582 54.91 3.21 11.56
CA SER A 582 53.70 2.88 10.78
C SER A 582 52.56 2.29 11.62
N LEU A 583 52.84 1.89 12.87
CA LEU A 583 51.83 1.46 13.83
C LEU A 583 51.53 2.59 14.82
N ASP A 584 50.28 3.04 14.83
CA ASP A 584 49.78 3.95 15.86
C ASP A 584 49.71 3.23 17.22
N LEU A 585 50.84 3.25 17.93
CA LEU A 585 51.04 2.58 19.22
C LEU A 585 50.06 3.07 20.28
N LYS A 586 49.53 4.29 20.14
CA LYS A 586 48.52 4.85 21.06
C LYS A 586 47.18 4.14 20.93
N LYS A 587 46.79 3.76 19.71
CA LYS A 587 45.56 2.99 19.45
C LYS A 587 45.64 1.59 20.04
N LEU A 588 46.81 0.95 19.93
CA LEU A 588 47.06 -0.41 20.44
C LEU A 588 47.11 -0.47 21.98
N LEU A 589 47.60 0.60 22.63
CA LEU A 589 47.58 0.73 24.09
C LEU A 589 46.20 1.11 24.65
N ALA A 590 45.38 1.85 23.89
CA ALA A 590 44.00 2.14 24.25
C ALA A 590 43.12 0.88 24.23
N ASP A 591 43.32 0.01 23.24
CA ASP A 591 42.59 -1.27 23.11
C ASP A 591 42.98 -2.31 24.18
N LEU A 592 44.14 -2.16 24.83
CA LEU A 592 44.61 -3.02 25.91
C LEU A 592 44.14 -2.56 27.31
N ASN A 593 43.67 -1.32 27.46
CA ASN A 593 43.36 -0.70 28.76
C ASN A 593 41.86 -0.50 29.04
N LEU A 594 40.96 -1.18 28.32
CA LEU A 594 39.57 -1.36 28.77
C LEU A 594 39.28 -2.86 28.93
N ALA A 595 39.69 -3.37 30.09
CA ALA A 595 39.14 -4.56 30.73
C ALA A 595 38.12 -4.12 31.78
#